data_AF-A0A831LR40-F1
#
_entry.id   AF-A0A831LR40-F1
#
_cell.length_a   1.000
_cell.length_b   1.000
_cell.length_c   1.000
_cell.angle_alpha   90.00
_cell.angle_beta   90.00
_cell.angle_gamma   90.00
#
_symmetry.space_group_name_H-M   'P 1'
#
loop_
_entity.id
_entity.type
_entity.pdbx_description
1 polymer ?
#
loop_
_entity_poly.entity_id
_entity_poly.type
_entity_poly.pdbx_seq_one_letter_code
_entity_poly.pdbx_strand_id
1 'polypeptide(L)'
;MRRGAVNVLSKRGVMSPGDADLCACFLSESRALRGLSLPRVNLYASTLSRCRRFLNTDFDQATVDDLYRAVAVLRAPGAKDGKKSYKKNTLQSTITILRIFYHWLIDNGHSSIPADRIDRIIPDRKDKMTKRAADILTPEEITALMDACRSSRGRALLMTLYEGGFRIGEVGRPLTDDAAAEVRQMIREEMGRE
;
A
#
# COMPACT_ATOMS: atom_id res chain seq x y z
N MET A 1 17.11 11.88 -7.06
CA MET A 1 16.60 10.66 -6.38
C MET A 1 16.31 10.97 -4.92
N ARG A 2 15.05 11.19 -4.52
CA ARG A 2 14.73 11.56 -3.12
C ARG A 2 14.84 10.34 -2.20
N ARG A 3 15.65 10.50 -1.15
CA ARG A 3 16.09 9.60 -0.06
C ARG A 3 14.97 8.92 0.77
N GLY A 4 13.76 8.74 0.24
CA GLY A 4 12.60 8.27 1.02
C GLY A 4 12.56 6.77 1.28
N ALA A 5 12.79 5.94 0.25
CA ALA A 5 12.65 4.49 0.38
C ALA A 5 13.79 3.86 1.19
N VAL A 6 15.05 4.21 0.88
CA VAL A 6 16.24 3.68 1.56
C VAL A 6 16.27 4.05 3.05
N ASN A 7 15.83 5.26 3.41
CA ASN A 7 15.84 5.74 4.79
C ASN A 7 14.73 5.10 5.66
N VAL A 8 13.66 4.58 5.04
CA VAL A 8 12.63 3.77 5.74
C VAL A 8 13.15 2.37 6.07
N LEU A 9 14.01 1.79 5.23
CA LEU A 9 14.61 0.48 5.43
C LEU A 9 15.64 0.51 6.58
N SER A 10 16.48 1.54 6.63
CA SER A 10 17.57 1.69 7.62
C SER A 10 17.07 2.01 9.04
N LYS A 11 16.02 2.82 9.21
CA LYS A 11 15.62 3.36 10.52
C LYS A 11 14.99 2.38 11.52
N ARG A 12 14.80 1.10 11.19
CA ARG A 12 14.19 0.12 12.10
C ARG A 12 15.13 -0.95 12.64
N GLY A 13 16.41 -1.01 12.23
CA GLY A 13 17.36 -2.01 12.74
C GLY A 13 16.93 -3.47 12.55
N VAL A 14 15.99 -3.74 11.62
CA VAL A 14 15.43 -5.09 11.41
C VAL A 14 16.17 -5.87 10.32
N MET A 15 16.95 -5.19 9.47
CA MET A 15 17.56 -5.76 8.28
C MET A 15 19.07 -5.58 8.31
N SER A 16 19.81 -6.59 7.82
CA SER A 16 21.24 -6.47 7.57
C SER A 16 21.51 -5.43 6.46
N PRO A 17 22.73 -4.85 6.38
CA PRO A 17 23.09 -3.98 5.27
C PRO A 17 22.91 -4.66 3.90
N GLY A 18 23.26 -5.94 3.78
CA GLY A 18 23.08 -6.71 2.55
C GLY A 18 21.61 -6.83 2.11
N ASP A 19 20.72 -7.14 3.05
CA ASP A 19 19.27 -7.18 2.76
C ASP A 19 18.73 -5.81 2.33
N ALA A 20 19.22 -4.73 2.96
CA ALA A 20 18.81 -3.37 2.62
C ALA A 20 19.26 -2.99 1.21
N ASP A 21 20.47 -3.39 0.81
CA ASP A 21 21.02 -3.15 -0.53
C ASP A 21 20.27 -3.97 -1.58
N LEU A 22 20.00 -5.26 -1.35
CA LEU A 22 19.18 -6.10 -2.22
C LEU A 22 17.80 -5.50 -2.45
N CYS A 23 17.14 -5.04 -1.37
CA CYS A 23 15.86 -4.35 -1.47
C CYS A 23 15.96 -3.05 -2.26
N ALA A 24 17.02 -2.25 -2.05
CA ALA A 24 17.21 -1.00 -2.76
C ALA A 24 17.41 -1.22 -4.26
N CYS A 25 18.22 -2.20 -4.65
CA CYS A 25 18.43 -2.62 -6.04
C CYS A 25 17.10 -3.06 -6.67
N PHE A 26 16.40 -4.00 -6.05
CA PHE A 26 15.09 -4.48 -6.52
C PHE A 26 14.08 -3.34 -6.71
N LEU A 27 13.97 -2.41 -5.76
CA LEU A 27 13.01 -1.30 -5.83
C LEU A 27 13.39 -0.27 -6.89
N SER A 28 14.69 -0.02 -7.08
CA SER A 28 15.21 0.87 -8.13
C SER A 28 14.89 0.30 -9.51
N GLU A 29 15.20 -0.98 -9.73
CA GLU A 29 14.92 -1.67 -10.98
C GLU A 29 13.42 -1.79 -11.24
N SER A 30 12.63 -2.20 -10.24
CA SER A 30 11.17 -2.29 -10.38
C SER A 30 10.53 -0.95 -10.72
N ARG A 31 11.09 0.16 -10.21
CA ARG A 31 10.64 1.50 -10.59
C ARG A 31 11.04 1.86 -12.02
N ALA A 32 12.28 1.55 -12.42
CA ALA A 32 12.80 1.87 -13.74
C ALA A 32 12.13 1.07 -14.85
N LEU A 33 12.00 -0.25 -14.66
CA LEU A 33 11.53 -1.17 -15.70
C LEU A 33 10.00 -1.38 -15.69
N ARG A 34 9.38 -1.41 -14.50
CA ARG A 34 7.93 -1.70 -14.36
C ARG A 34 7.09 -0.46 -14.09
N GLY A 35 7.70 0.73 -14.08
CA GLY A 35 7.01 2.00 -13.87
C GLY A 35 6.28 2.09 -12.52
N LEU A 36 6.80 1.44 -11.47
CA LEU A 36 6.11 1.46 -10.16
C LEU A 36 5.98 2.89 -9.61
N SER A 37 4.74 3.25 -9.24
CA SER A 37 4.46 4.51 -8.57
C SER A 37 5.12 4.57 -7.18
N LEU A 38 5.40 5.77 -6.69
CA LEU A 38 6.04 5.97 -5.38
C LEU A 38 5.27 5.29 -4.22
N PRO A 39 3.92 5.35 -4.15
CA PRO A 39 3.17 4.60 -3.15
C PRO A 39 3.39 3.08 -3.23
N ARG A 40 3.50 2.51 -4.44
CA ARG A 40 3.78 1.08 -4.62
C ARG A 40 5.18 0.70 -4.20
N VAL A 41 6.18 1.53 -4.50
CA VAL A 41 7.56 1.34 -4.01
C VAL A 41 7.59 1.32 -2.49
N ASN A 42 6.89 2.25 -1.83
CA ASN A 42 6.81 2.29 -0.36
C ASN A 42 6.07 1.06 0.21
N LEU A 43 5.01 0.59 -0.46
CA LEU A 43 4.33 -0.64 -0.09
C LEU A 43 5.28 -1.84 -0.18
N TYR A 44 6.06 -1.95 -1.25
CA TYR A 44 7.02 -3.04 -1.43
C TYR A 44 8.11 -2.99 -0.35
N ALA A 45 8.76 -1.83 -0.19
CA ALA A 45 9.79 -1.60 0.83
C ALA A 45 9.31 -1.98 2.24
N SER A 46 8.18 -1.42 2.68
CA SER A 46 7.62 -1.68 4.01
C SER A 46 7.16 -3.13 4.20
N THR A 47 6.84 -3.84 3.11
CA THR A 47 6.45 -5.24 3.14
C THR A 47 7.67 -6.13 3.27
N LEU A 48 8.73 -5.88 2.49
CA LEU A 48 9.98 -6.63 2.59
C LEU A 48 10.63 -6.46 3.97
N SER A 49 10.68 -5.25 4.52
CA SER A 49 11.15 -5.04 5.90
C SER A 49 10.32 -5.78 6.95
N ARG A 50 9.02 -5.98 6.69
CA ARG A 50 8.17 -6.76 7.58
C ARG A 50 8.47 -8.25 7.44
N CYS A 51 8.65 -8.74 6.22
CA CYS A 51 9.00 -10.14 5.93
C CYS A 51 10.29 -10.57 6.64
N ARG A 52 11.28 -9.67 6.76
CA ARG A 52 12.55 -10.00 7.43
C ARG A 52 12.38 -10.48 8.88
N ARG A 53 11.32 -10.05 9.57
CA ARG A 53 11.00 -10.49 10.95
C ARG A 53 10.60 -11.97 11.05
N PHE A 54 10.25 -12.59 9.93
CA PHE A 54 9.79 -13.97 9.86
C PHE A 54 10.85 -14.90 9.26
N LEU A 55 12.00 -14.35 8.85
CA LEU A 55 13.14 -15.09 8.36
C LEU A 55 14.26 -15.03 9.41
N ASN A 56 14.91 -16.16 9.64
CA ASN A 56 16.06 -16.24 10.55
C ASN A 56 17.39 -15.93 9.85
N THR A 57 17.38 -15.89 8.53
CA THR A 57 18.52 -15.67 7.64
C THR A 57 18.29 -14.45 6.77
N ASP A 58 19.38 -13.96 6.18
CA ASP A 58 19.32 -12.91 5.15
C ASP A 58 18.67 -13.47 3.88
N PHE A 59 18.13 -12.59 3.02
CA PHE A 59 17.27 -13.00 1.92
C PHE A 59 17.96 -13.90 0.89
N ASP A 60 19.23 -13.64 0.62
CA ASP A 60 20.09 -14.37 -0.30
C ASP A 60 20.52 -15.75 0.25
N GLN A 61 20.61 -15.87 1.58
CA GLN A 61 20.97 -17.12 2.28
C GLN A 61 19.74 -17.96 2.69
N ALA A 62 18.53 -17.44 2.49
CA ALA A 62 17.32 -18.15 2.85
C ALA A 62 17.14 -19.43 2.03
N THR A 63 16.78 -20.53 2.71
CA THR A 63 16.39 -21.77 2.04
C THR A 63 14.90 -21.78 1.72
N VAL A 64 14.47 -22.74 0.89
CA VAL A 64 13.04 -22.96 0.63
C VAL A 64 12.26 -23.27 1.92
N ASP A 65 12.87 -23.97 2.86
CA ASP A 65 12.24 -24.33 4.13
C ASP A 65 12.11 -23.11 5.05
N ASP A 66 13.06 -22.18 5.02
CA ASP A 66 12.95 -20.89 5.72
C ASP A 66 11.79 -20.07 5.17
N LEU A 67 11.62 -20.02 3.85
CA LEU A 67 10.49 -19.36 3.21
C LEU A 67 9.15 -19.98 3.60
N TYR A 68 9.04 -21.31 3.56
CA TYR A 68 7.82 -22.00 3.92
C TYR A 68 7.47 -21.80 5.40
N ARG A 69 8.46 -21.85 6.29
CA ARG A 69 8.28 -21.51 7.72
C ARG A 69 7.84 -20.07 7.89
N ALA A 70 8.47 -19.12 7.21
CA ALA A 70 8.08 -17.71 7.27
C ALA A 70 6.64 -17.47 6.81
N VAL A 71 6.20 -18.11 5.72
CA VAL A 71 4.82 -18.03 5.23
C VAL A 71 3.83 -18.68 6.20
N ALA A 72 4.19 -19.81 6.81
CA ALA A 72 3.36 -20.46 7.82
C ALA A 72 3.17 -19.55 9.05
N VAL A 73 4.25 -18.94 9.55
CA VAL A 73 4.20 -17.98 10.66
C VAL A 73 3.40 -16.74 10.29
N LEU A 74 3.56 -16.21 9.07
CA LEU A 74 2.81 -15.03 8.61
C LEU A 74 1.29 -15.29 8.64
N ARG A 75 0.86 -16.50 8.30
CA ARG A 75 -0.55 -16.93 8.29
C ARG A 75 -1.08 -17.30 9.68
N ALA A 76 -0.20 -17.53 10.65
CA ALA A 76 -0.60 -17.97 11.97
C ALA A 76 -1.38 -16.88 12.74
N PRO A 77 -2.27 -17.29 13.67
CA PRO A 77 -2.89 -16.36 14.59
C PRO A 77 -1.86 -15.55 15.39
N GLY A 78 -2.11 -14.26 15.61
CA GLY A 78 -1.21 -13.41 16.39
C GLY A 78 0.05 -12.93 15.65
N ALA A 79 0.29 -13.31 14.40
CA ALA A 79 1.50 -12.97 13.65
C ALA A 79 1.80 -11.47 13.47
N LYS A 80 0.82 -10.58 13.69
CA LYS A 80 1.01 -9.14 13.52
C LYS A 80 1.75 -8.49 14.69
N ASP A 81 1.34 -8.81 15.90
CA ASP A 81 1.77 -8.13 17.13
C ASP A 81 1.66 -9.04 18.38
N GLY A 82 1.61 -10.35 18.19
CA GLY A 82 1.39 -11.36 19.23
C GLY A 82 -0.08 -11.52 19.64
N LYS A 83 -0.98 -10.61 19.22
CA LYS A 83 -2.40 -10.63 19.61
C LYS A 83 -3.33 -10.69 18.40
N LYS A 84 -2.95 -10.06 17.29
CA LYS A 84 -3.79 -9.94 16.09
C LYS A 84 -3.22 -10.71 14.91
N SER A 85 -4.10 -11.31 14.13
CA SER A 85 -3.77 -11.90 12.83
C SER A 85 -3.75 -10.84 11.74
N TYR A 86 -3.01 -11.09 10.67
CA TYR A 86 -3.11 -10.26 9.46
C TYR A 86 -4.45 -10.47 8.76
N LYS A 87 -4.97 -9.40 8.14
CA LYS A 87 -6.15 -9.51 7.26
C LYS A 87 -5.76 -10.21 5.96
N LYS A 88 -6.71 -10.91 5.33
CA LYS A 88 -6.52 -11.64 4.05
C LYS A 88 -5.84 -10.78 2.96
N ASN A 89 -6.30 -9.55 2.75
CA ASN A 89 -5.70 -8.66 1.73
C ASN A 89 -4.25 -8.26 2.05
N THR A 90 -3.91 -8.16 3.33
CA THR A 90 -2.54 -7.90 3.77
C THR A 90 -1.66 -9.13 3.53
N LEU A 91 -2.14 -10.34 3.86
CA LEU A 91 -1.44 -11.59 3.58
C LEU A 91 -1.22 -11.77 2.08
N GLN A 92 -2.27 -11.59 1.28
CA GLN A 92 -2.19 -11.66 -0.18
C GLN A 92 -1.12 -10.74 -0.74
N SER A 93 -1.11 -9.46 -0.33
CA SER A 93 -0.14 -8.49 -0.82
C SER A 93 1.27 -8.84 -0.36
N THR A 94 1.41 -9.27 0.90
CA THR A 94 2.70 -9.65 1.49
C THR A 94 3.32 -10.83 0.77
N ILE A 95 2.56 -11.92 0.57
CA ILE A 95 3.04 -13.12 -0.13
C ILE A 95 3.32 -12.82 -1.60
N THR A 96 2.49 -12.01 -2.26
CA THR A 96 2.71 -11.62 -3.66
C THR A 96 4.02 -10.84 -3.82
N ILE A 97 4.27 -9.85 -2.96
CA ILE A 97 5.49 -9.03 -3.01
C ILE A 97 6.72 -9.89 -2.70
N LEU A 98 6.62 -10.78 -1.72
CA LEU A 98 7.70 -11.71 -1.36
C LEU A 98 8.10 -12.59 -2.56
N ARG A 99 7.12 -13.18 -3.26
CA ARG A 99 7.40 -13.99 -4.47
C ARG A 99 8.04 -13.19 -5.58
N ILE A 100 7.54 -11.99 -5.87
CA ILE A 100 8.10 -11.12 -6.91
C ILE A 100 9.56 -10.80 -6.58
N PHE A 101 9.87 -10.56 -5.31
CA PHE A 101 11.23 -10.29 -4.86
C PHE A 101 12.14 -11.52 -4.97
N TYR A 102 11.68 -12.71 -4.56
CA TYR A 102 12.48 -13.94 -4.68
C TYR A 102 12.70 -14.37 -6.13
N HIS A 103 11.72 -14.18 -7.01
CA HIS A 103 11.94 -14.35 -8.45
C HIS A 103 13.03 -13.38 -8.95
N TRP A 104 13.00 -12.12 -8.53
CA TRP A 104 14.07 -11.18 -8.86
C TRP A 104 15.44 -11.60 -8.30
N LEU A 105 15.51 -12.15 -7.07
CA LEU A 105 16.75 -12.68 -6.52
C LEU A 105 17.30 -13.85 -7.35
N ILE A 106 16.43 -14.75 -7.80
CA ILE A 106 16.80 -15.89 -8.65
C ILE A 106 17.31 -15.40 -10.01
N ASP A 107 16.57 -14.50 -10.65
CA ASP A 107 16.92 -13.93 -11.96
C ASP A 107 18.29 -13.22 -11.95
N ASN A 108 18.66 -12.63 -10.81
CA ASN A 108 19.94 -11.93 -10.61
C ASN A 108 21.02 -12.80 -9.97
N GLY A 109 20.79 -14.11 -9.77
CA GLY A 109 21.77 -15.04 -9.21
C GLY A 109 22.08 -14.84 -7.71
N HIS A 110 21.22 -14.12 -6.98
CA HIS A 110 21.34 -13.90 -5.54
C HIS A 110 20.72 -15.02 -4.70
N SER A 111 19.87 -15.88 -5.28
CA SER A 111 19.26 -17.01 -4.58
C SER A 111 19.38 -18.29 -5.40
N SER A 112 19.70 -19.39 -4.72
CA SER A 112 19.77 -20.74 -5.30
C SER A 112 18.44 -21.49 -5.23
N ILE A 113 17.38 -20.88 -4.69
CA ILE A 113 16.07 -21.51 -4.60
C ILE A 113 15.50 -21.69 -6.02
N PRO A 114 15.03 -22.90 -6.39
CA PRO A 114 14.36 -23.09 -7.68
C PRO A 114 13.07 -22.27 -7.80
N ALA A 115 12.86 -21.62 -8.96
CA ALA A 115 11.69 -20.79 -9.21
C ALA A 115 10.35 -21.52 -9.01
N ASP A 116 10.28 -22.81 -9.36
CA ASP A 116 9.08 -23.64 -9.18
C ASP A 116 8.68 -23.78 -7.69
N ARG A 117 9.64 -23.71 -6.77
CA ARG A 117 9.37 -23.76 -5.33
C ARG A 117 8.77 -22.45 -4.83
N ILE A 118 9.23 -21.31 -5.35
CA ILE A 118 8.62 -20.00 -5.07
C ILE A 118 7.18 -19.96 -5.59
N ASP A 119 6.90 -20.60 -6.72
CA ASP A 119 5.56 -20.64 -7.32
C ASP A 119 4.54 -21.50 -6.58
N ARG A 120 5.00 -22.52 -5.86
CA ARG A 120 4.15 -23.31 -4.94
C ARG A 120 3.63 -22.50 -3.76
N ILE A 121 4.24 -21.35 -3.46
CA ILE A 121 3.72 -20.42 -2.47
C ILE A 121 2.52 -19.70 -3.09
N ILE A 122 1.30 -20.15 -2.78
CA ILE A 122 0.09 -19.56 -3.36
C ILE A 122 -0.37 -18.37 -2.49
N PRO A 123 -0.44 -17.13 -3.02
CA PRO A 123 -1.01 -15.99 -2.31
C PRO A 123 -2.51 -16.20 -2.08
N ASP A 124 -3.01 -15.68 -0.98
CA ASP A 124 -4.43 -15.79 -0.65
C ASP A 124 -5.30 -15.05 -1.69
N ARG A 125 -6.56 -15.46 -1.86
CA ARG A 125 -7.49 -14.71 -2.72
C ARG A 125 -7.78 -13.35 -2.09
N LYS A 126 -7.75 -12.29 -2.90
CA LYS A 126 -8.16 -10.97 -2.47
C LYS A 126 -9.65 -10.98 -2.10
N ASP A 127 -9.94 -10.49 -0.91
CA ASP A 127 -11.28 -10.14 -0.51
C ASP A 127 -11.66 -8.82 -1.20
N LYS A 128 -12.62 -8.89 -2.12
CA LYS A 128 -13.11 -7.75 -2.89
C LYS A 128 -14.21 -6.99 -2.14
N MET A 129 -14.94 -7.65 -1.23
CA MET A 129 -16.07 -7.07 -0.53
C MET A 129 -15.64 -6.49 0.81
N THR A 130 -14.89 -5.38 0.73
CA THR A 130 -14.35 -4.70 1.93
C THR A 130 -15.29 -3.66 2.54
N LYS A 131 -16.40 -3.35 1.85
CA LYS A 131 -17.43 -2.38 2.24
C LYS A 131 -18.81 -2.97 1.94
N ARG A 132 -19.77 -2.73 2.83
CA ARG A 132 -21.16 -3.18 2.74
C ARG A 132 -22.07 -1.97 2.56
N ALA A 133 -23.28 -2.18 2.04
CA ALA A 133 -24.28 -1.11 1.93
C ALA A 133 -24.61 -0.49 3.29
N ALA A 134 -24.62 -1.30 4.36
CA ALA A 134 -24.80 -0.83 5.73
C ALA A 134 -23.63 0.04 6.27
N ASP A 135 -22.49 0.10 5.57
CA ASP A 135 -21.38 1.01 5.91
C ASP A 135 -21.56 2.39 5.25
N ILE A 136 -22.60 2.59 4.43
CA ILE A 136 -22.91 3.88 3.79
C ILE A 136 -23.63 4.75 4.82
N LEU A 137 -23.16 5.98 4.96
CA LEU A 137 -23.72 6.94 5.91
C LEU A 137 -25.16 7.30 5.54
N THR A 138 -26.03 7.42 6.54
CA THR A 138 -27.40 7.91 6.34
C THR A 138 -27.43 9.42 6.15
N PRO A 139 -28.49 10.00 5.57
CA PRO A 139 -28.64 11.45 5.44
C PRO A 139 -28.53 12.20 6.78
N GLU A 140 -29.03 11.60 7.86
CA GLU A 140 -28.94 12.15 9.22
C GLU A 140 -27.49 12.17 9.72
N GLU A 141 -26.72 11.11 9.47
CA GLU A 141 -25.30 11.05 9.82
C GLU A 141 -24.47 12.07 9.01
N ILE A 142 -24.80 12.28 7.74
CA ILE A 142 -24.17 13.32 6.90
C ILE A 142 -24.46 14.72 7.44
N THR A 143 -25.71 14.97 7.86
CA THR A 143 -26.11 16.25 8.47
C THR A 143 -25.34 16.48 9.77
N ALA A 144 -25.26 15.48 10.64
CA ALA A 144 -24.46 15.54 11.87
C ALA A 144 -22.96 15.80 11.59
N LEU A 145 -22.40 15.22 10.53
CA LEU A 145 -21.01 15.47 10.12
C LEU A 145 -20.81 16.90 9.61
N MET A 146 -21.78 17.47 8.89
CA MET A 146 -21.73 18.87 8.47
C MET A 146 -21.76 19.84 9.65
N ASP A 147 -22.61 19.57 10.63
CA ASP A 147 -22.74 20.41 11.84
C ASP A 147 -21.46 20.37 12.68
N ALA A 148 -20.81 19.20 12.74
CA ALA A 148 -19.53 19.03 13.42
C ALA A 148 -18.34 19.73 12.73
N CYS A 149 -18.46 20.10 11.45
CA CYS A 149 -17.37 20.76 10.72
C CYS A 149 -17.13 22.19 11.23
N ARG A 150 -15.92 22.47 11.71
CA ARG A 150 -15.55 23.78 12.27
C ARG A 150 -15.26 24.88 11.23
N SER A 151 -15.30 24.55 9.94
CA SER A 151 -14.97 25.50 8.87
C SER A 151 -15.82 25.25 7.62
N SER A 152 -16.09 26.32 6.87
CA SER A 152 -16.72 26.24 5.54
C SER A 152 -15.94 25.33 4.59
N ARG A 153 -14.61 25.36 4.64
CA ARG A 153 -13.74 24.45 3.88
C ARG A 153 -14.01 22.97 4.19
N GLY A 154 -14.17 22.63 5.47
CA GLY A 154 -14.50 21.26 5.88
C GLY A 154 -15.84 20.79 5.34
N ARG A 155 -16.86 21.66 5.41
CA ARG A 155 -18.20 21.38 4.86
C ARG A 155 -18.17 21.20 3.35
N ALA A 156 -17.50 22.11 2.63
CA ALA A 156 -17.34 22.01 1.19
C ALA A 156 -16.61 20.73 0.78
N LEU A 157 -15.53 20.35 1.47
CA LEU A 157 -14.81 19.11 1.20
C LEU A 157 -15.70 17.87 1.42
N LEU A 158 -16.42 17.82 2.54
CA LEU A 158 -17.33 16.72 2.86
C LEU A 158 -18.42 16.58 1.78
N MET A 159 -19.09 17.69 1.45
CA MET A 159 -20.19 17.66 0.48
C MET A 159 -19.71 17.41 -0.95
N THR A 160 -18.52 17.89 -1.32
CA THR A 160 -17.91 17.53 -2.61
C THR A 160 -17.67 16.03 -2.73
N LEU A 161 -17.21 15.38 -1.65
CA LEU A 161 -16.99 13.93 -1.63
C LEU A 161 -18.32 13.15 -1.64
N TYR A 162 -19.32 13.63 -0.91
CA TYR A 162 -20.61 12.98 -0.79
C TYR A 162 -21.42 13.06 -2.08
N GLU A 163 -21.65 14.26 -2.61
CA GLU A 163 -22.45 14.50 -3.82
C GLU A 163 -21.69 14.12 -5.09
N GLY A 164 -20.39 14.41 -5.15
CA GLY A 164 -19.58 14.18 -6.34
C GLY A 164 -19.12 12.74 -6.53
N GLY A 165 -19.27 11.87 -5.53
CA GLY A 165 -18.82 10.48 -5.58
C GLY A 165 -17.31 10.32 -5.82
N PHE A 166 -16.53 11.38 -5.61
CA PHE A 166 -15.10 11.42 -5.90
C PHE A 166 -14.30 10.59 -4.91
N ARG A 167 -13.17 10.03 -5.35
CA ARG A 167 -12.17 9.50 -4.42
C ARG A 167 -11.45 10.66 -3.75
N ILE A 168 -11.09 10.48 -2.48
CA ILE A 168 -10.35 11.50 -1.70
C ILE A 168 -9.06 11.98 -2.38
N GLY A 169 -8.38 11.09 -3.12
CA GLY A 169 -7.17 11.41 -3.86
C GLY A 169 -7.40 12.20 -5.17
N GLU A 170 -8.63 12.31 -5.63
CA GLU A 170 -9.04 13.14 -6.77
C GLU A 170 -9.30 14.58 -6.27
N VAL A 171 -10.07 14.72 -5.18
CA VAL A 171 -10.35 16.04 -4.56
C VAL A 171 -9.10 16.69 -3.96
N GLY A 172 -8.17 15.89 -3.47
CA GLY A 172 -6.90 16.39 -2.91
C GLY A 172 -5.88 16.87 -3.96
N ARG A 173 -6.16 16.74 -5.25
CA ARG A 173 -5.26 17.23 -6.31
C ARG A 173 -5.58 18.70 -6.63
N PRO A 174 -4.58 19.52 -6.94
CA PRO A 174 -4.84 20.83 -7.50
C PRO A 174 -5.60 20.66 -8.81
N LEU A 175 -6.63 21.49 -9.01
CA LEU A 175 -7.32 21.61 -10.28
C LEU A 175 -6.34 22.07 -11.35
N THR A 176 -6.55 21.63 -12.59
CA THR A 176 -5.93 22.29 -13.74
C THR A 176 -6.49 23.70 -13.87
N ASP A 177 -5.75 24.59 -14.52
CA ASP A 177 -6.19 25.98 -14.68
C ASP A 177 -7.56 26.07 -15.40
N ASP A 178 -7.79 25.19 -16.38
CA ASP A 178 -9.07 25.08 -17.11
C ASP A 178 -10.22 24.67 -16.19
N ALA A 179 -10.04 23.59 -15.40
CA ALA A 179 -11.06 23.13 -14.47
C ALA A 179 -11.32 24.16 -13.36
N ALA A 180 -10.29 24.89 -12.93
CA ALA A 180 -10.45 25.98 -11.97
C ALA A 180 -11.23 27.16 -12.57
N ALA A 181 -11.05 27.46 -13.86
CA ALA A 181 -11.79 28.50 -14.55
C ALA A 181 -13.28 28.13 -14.69
N GLU A 182 -13.59 26.89 -15.07
CA GLU A 182 -14.96 26.38 -15.16
C GLU A 182 -15.68 26.42 -13.80
N VAL A 183 -15.05 25.90 -12.75
CA VAL A 183 -15.63 25.93 -11.39
C VAL A 183 -15.89 27.37 -10.93
N ARG A 184 -14.98 28.32 -11.22
CA ARG A 184 -15.18 29.74 -10.92
C ARG A 184 -16.29 30.37 -11.74
N GLN A 185 -16.52 29.91 -12.96
CA GLN A 185 -17.63 30.36 -13.79
C GLN A 185 -18.96 29.85 -13.21
N MET A 186 -19.06 28.56 -12.91
CA MET A 186 -20.25 27.97 -12.29
C MET A 186 -20.63 28.65 -10.98
N ILE A 187 -19.65 28.91 -10.10
CA ILE A 187 -19.89 29.63 -8.84
C ILE A 187 -20.42 31.04 -9.11
N ARG A 188 -19.90 31.74 -10.13
CA ARG A 188 -20.37 33.09 -10.48
C ARG A 188 -21.78 33.08 -11.07
N GLU A 189 -22.13 32.07 -11.87
CA GLU A 189 -23.46 31.92 -12.45
C GLU A 189 -24.51 31.60 -11.39
N GLU A 190 -24.19 30.76 -10.41
CA GLU A 190 -25.11 30.44 -9.30
C GLU A 190 -25.25 31.61 -8.32
N MET A 191 -24.15 32.28 -7.95
CA MET A 191 -24.18 33.45 -7.05
C MET A 191 -24.80 34.71 -7.68
N GLY A 192 -24.95 34.75 -9.02
CA GLY A 192 -25.58 35.83 -9.75
C GLY A 192 -27.07 35.60 -10.07
N ARG A 193 -27.64 34.47 -9.61
CA ARG A 193 -29.05 34.11 -9.77
C ARG A 193 -29.91 34.39 -8.53
N GLU A 194 -29.33 34.96 -7.47
CA GLU A 194 -30.01 35.52 -6.31
C GLU A 194 -30.18 37.05 -6.44
#